data_AF-A0A258FWG5-F1
#
_entry.id   AF-A0A258FWG5-F1
#
_cell.length_a   1.000
_cell.length_b   1.000
_cell.length_c   1.000
_cell.angle_alpha   90.00
_cell.angle_beta   90.00
_cell.angle_gamma   90.00
#
_symmetry.space_group_name_H-M   'P 1'
#
loop_
_entity.id
_entity.type
_entity.pdbx_description
1 polymer ?
#
loop_
_entity_poly.entity_id
_entity_poly.type
_entity_poly.pdbx_seq_one_letter_code
_entity_poly.pdbx_strand_id
1 'polypeptide(L)'
;MAFNPNKLAAGALWTAVAALAVSTAGCASAGKALGVSKTVPDEFRVVSRAPLVVPPDYSLRPPAPGEPRPQELQPESQARTALLGAAGSANRSQGETILVAKAGGDKADPLVRYVVDDEFGDVTHKDKGFADKVMFWKKGEPRSAGAAAAQNATPIDPAAEEAKIKSLTGDAPVVISRGKTGGIKLPGL
;
A
#
# COMPACT_ATOMS: atom_id res chain seq x y z
N MET A 1 -32.76 35.63 -32.42
CA MET A 1 -31.36 35.33 -32.08
C MET A 1 -30.84 34.31 -33.08
N ALA A 2 -30.02 34.72 -34.04
CA ALA A 2 -29.47 33.84 -35.07
C ALA A 2 -28.25 33.08 -34.50
N PHE A 3 -28.36 31.74 -34.45
CA PHE A 3 -27.31 30.86 -33.97
C PHE A 3 -26.27 30.68 -35.09
N ASN A 4 -25.05 31.17 -34.89
CA ASN A 4 -24.03 31.15 -35.93
C ASN A 4 -23.12 29.91 -35.75
N PRO A 5 -23.24 28.88 -36.60
CA PRO A 5 -22.61 27.56 -36.39
C PRO A 5 -21.07 27.62 -36.40
N ASN A 6 -20.49 28.62 -37.07
CA ASN A 6 -19.03 28.79 -37.15
C ASN A 6 -18.41 29.17 -35.79
N LYS A 7 -19.16 29.81 -34.88
CA LYS A 7 -18.66 30.15 -33.54
C LYS A 7 -18.58 28.93 -32.62
N LEU A 8 -19.42 27.92 -32.85
CA LEU A 8 -19.42 26.66 -32.10
C LEU A 8 -18.31 25.73 -32.58
N ALA A 9 -18.10 25.66 -33.90
CA ALA A 9 -16.99 24.92 -34.49
C ALA A 9 -15.62 25.49 -34.05
N ALA A 10 -15.49 26.82 -33.99
CA ALA A 10 -14.29 27.46 -33.47
C ALA A 10 -14.07 27.13 -31.99
N GLY A 11 -15.11 27.21 -31.14
CA GLY A 11 -15.02 26.86 -29.73
C GLY A 11 -14.58 25.40 -29.51
N ALA A 12 -15.15 24.46 -30.28
CA ALA A 12 -14.80 23.05 -30.21
C ALA A 12 -13.32 22.77 -30.59
N LEU A 13 -12.81 23.48 -31.60
CA LEU A 13 -11.42 23.38 -32.03
C LEU A 13 -10.45 23.87 -30.94
N TRP A 14 -10.76 25.01 -30.30
CA TRP A 14 -9.95 25.54 -29.20
C TRP A 14 -9.97 24.61 -27.97
N THR A 15 -11.11 24.01 -27.63
CA THR A 15 -11.17 23.03 -26.54
C THR A 15 -10.41 21.74 -26.85
N ALA A 16 -10.41 21.28 -28.10
CA ALA A 16 -9.65 20.10 -28.50
C ALA A 16 -8.14 20.32 -28.45
N VAL A 17 -7.68 21.50 -28.89
CA VAL A 17 -6.26 21.90 -28.80
C VAL A 17 -5.83 22.04 -27.33
N ALA A 18 -6.66 22.63 -26.48
CA ALA A 18 -6.38 22.74 -25.05
C ALA A 18 -6.29 21.36 -24.36
N ALA A 19 -7.19 20.43 -24.71
CA ALA A 19 -7.17 19.07 -24.16
C ALA A 19 -5.91 18.29 -24.57
N LEU A 20 -5.45 18.46 -25.82
CA LEU A 20 -4.24 17.83 -26.33
C LEU A 20 -2.95 18.41 -25.70
N ALA A 21 -2.95 19.71 -25.37
CA ALA A 21 -1.84 20.35 -24.67
C ALA A 21 -1.71 19.83 -23.21
N VAL A 22 -2.83 19.58 -22.53
CA VAL A 22 -2.82 19.04 -21.15
C VAL A 22 -2.35 17.58 -21.11
N SER A 23 -2.72 16.76 -22.10
CA SER A 23 -2.32 15.34 -22.13
C SER A 23 -0.81 15.16 -22.36
N THR A 24 -0.19 16.03 -23.16
CA THR A 24 1.25 15.97 -23.47
C THR A 24 2.12 16.51 -22.34
N ALA A 25 1.63 17.45 -21.53
CA ALA A 25 2.33 17.95 -20.34
C ALA A 25 2.54 16.87 -19.25
N GLY A 26 1.61 15.91 -19.16
CA GLY A 26 1.72 14.75 -18.25
C GLY A 26 2.83 13.77 -18.65
N CYS A 27 3.05 13.56 -19.94
CA CYS A 27 4.11 12.63 -20.41
C CYS A 27 5.53 13.16 -20.15
N ALA A 28 5.75 14.46 -20.23
CA ALA A 28 7.07 15.05 -19.97
C ALA A 28 7.49 14.94 -18.49
N SER A 29 6.52 14.98 -17.57
CA SER A 29 6.74 14.86 -16.12
C SER A 29 6.78 13.40 -15.66
N ALA A 30 6.03 12.50 -16.29
CA ALA A 30 6.10 11.06 -16.04
C ALA A 30 7.51 10.49 -16.29
N GLY A 31 8.22 10.93 -17.34
CA GLY A 31 9.59 10.48 -17.60
C GLY A 31 10.59 10.81 -16.48
N LYS A 32 10.39 11.93 -15.75
CA LYS A 32 11.22 12.29 -14.60
C LYS A 32 10.88 11.45 -13.36
N ALA A 33 9.60 11.18 -13.11
CA ALA A 33 9.16 10.35 -12.00
C ALA A 33 9.50 8.85 -12.21
N LEU A 34 9.51 8.40 -13.46
CA LEU A 34 9.85 7.03 -13.86
C LEU A 34 11.37 6.79 -14.01
N GLY A 35 12.21 7.76 -13.64
CA GLY A 35 13.67 7.58 -13.60
C GLY A 35 14.37 7.54 -14.97
N VAL A 36 13.69 7.94 -16.06
CA VAL A 36 14.28 8.02 -17.41
C VAL A 36 15.32 9.14 -17.49
N SER A 37 15.16 10.20 -16.69
CA SER A 37 16.24 11.16 -16.44
C SER A 37 17.11 10.65 -15.28
N LYS A 38 18.38 10.34 -15.58
CA LYS A 38 19.41 10.00 -14.61
C LYS A 38 19.59 11.12 -13.59
N THR A 39 18.96 10.99 -12.42
CA THR A 39 19.32 11.80 -11.24
C THR A 39 20.49 11.09 -10.55
N VAL A 40 21.71 11.46 -10.93
CA VAL A 40 22.89 11.08 -10.15
C VAL A 40 22.88 11.85 -8.83
N PRO A 41 22.97 11.18 -7.67
CA PRO A 41 23.19 11.87 -6.40
C PRO A 41 24.46 12.72 -6.51
N ASP A 42 24.35 13.99 -6.14
CA ASP A 42 25.43 14.96 -6.22
C ASP A 42 26.64 14.50 -5.39
N GLU A 43 27.68 14.07 -6.10
CA GLU A 43 28.94 13.56 -5.55
C GLU A 43 29.75 14.62 -4.80
N PHE A 44 29.35 15.89 -4.90
CA PHE A 44 29.92 17.00 -4.15
C PHE A 44 29.00 17.51 -3.04
N ARG A 45 27.91 16.80 -2.72
CA ARG A 45 27.05 17.16 -1.58
C ARG A 45 27.76 16.83 -0.27
N VAL A 46 28.60 17.76 0.19
CA VAL A 46 29.28 17.70 1.48
C VAL A 46 28.23 17.80 2.57
N VAL A 47 28.01 16.69 3.29
CA VAL A 47 27.21 16.70 4.52
C VAL A 47 28.05 17.41 5.58
N SER A 48 27.61 18.59 6.01
CA SER A 48 28.28 19.32 7.09
C SER A 48 28.17 18.52 8.38
N ARG A 49 29.32 18.11 8.92
CA ARG A 49 29.41 17.60 10.30
C ARG A 49 29.52 18.79 11.24
N ALA A 50 28.91 18.68 12.42
CA ALA A 50 29.10 19.68 13.47
C ALA A 50 30.61 19.83 13.76
N PRO A 51 31.12 21.07 13.92
CA PRO A 51 32.54 21.31 14.19
C PRO A 51 32.94 20.61 15.49
N LEU A 52 34.09 19.94 15.47
CA LEU A 52 34.71 19.35 16.66
C LEU A 52 35.27 20.49 17.52
N VAL A 53 34.44 21.04 18.41
CA VAL A 53 34.90 21.93 19.48
C VAL A 53 35.48 21.06 20.57
N VAL A 54 36.77 21.22 20.84
CA VAL A 54 37.42 20.61 22.00
C VAL A 54 36.92 21.33 23.25
N PRO A 55 36.16 20.67 24.14
CA PRO A 55 35.74 21.28 25.39
C PRO A 55 36.96 21.53 26.28
N PRO A 56 37.01 22.63 27.05
CA PRO A 56 38.15 22.98 27.90
C PRO A 56 38.36 22.06 29.12
N ASP A 57 37.59 20.98 29.25
CA ASP A 57 37.71 20.01 30.33
C ASP A 57 38.21 18.64 29.82
N TYR A 58 39.49 18.37 30.05
CA TYR A 58 40.18 17.11 29.75
C TYR A 58 39.96 16.02 30.83
N SER A 59 38.89 16.13 31.63
CA SER A 59 38.67 15.28 32.82
C SER A 59 37.62 14.17 32.62
N LEU A 60 37.23 13.86 31.39
CA LEU A 60 36.40 12.69 31.11
C LEU A 60 37.28 11.46 30.89
N ARG A 61 37.06 10.43 31.70
CA ARG A 61 37.59 9.08 31.51
C ARG A 61 37.37 8.68 30.05
N PRO A 62 38.41 8.23 29.31
CA PRO A 62 38.23 7.80 27.94
C PRO A 62 37.07 6.81 27.85
N PRO A 63 36.07 7.04 26.98
CA PRO A 63 34.99 6.08 26.79
C PRO A 63 35.63 4.74 26.42
N ALA A 64 35.21 3.67 27.09
CA ALA A 64 35.79 2.36 26.86
C ALA A 64 35.62 1.97 25.38
N PRO A 65 36.65 1.40 24.72
CA PRO A 65 36.53 0.92 23.36
C PRO A 65 35.33 -0.05 23.26
N GLY A 66 34.29 0.35 22.52
CA GLY A 66 33.09 -0.48 22.29
C GLY A 66 31.76 0.08 22.81
N GLU A 67 31.76 1.20 23.53
CA GLU A 67 30.50 1.81 23.98
C GLU A 67 29.86 2.67 22.87
N PRO A 68 28.53 2.62 22.66
CA PRO A 68 27.87 3.37 21.60
C PRO A 68 28.14 4.86 21.78
N ARG A 69 28.90 5.47 20.85
CA ARG A 69 29.18 6.90 20.88
C ARG A 69 27.86 7.65 20.65
N PRO A 70 27.34 8.43 21.63
CA PRO A 70 26.05 9.10 21.48
C PRO A 70 26.00 10.12 20.34
N GLN A 71 27.17 10.50 19.81
CA GLN A 71 27.34 11.47 18.73
C GLN A 71 27.28 10.85 17.34
N GLU A 72 27.34 9.52 17.20
CA GLU A 72 27.11 8.84 15.93
C GLU A 72 25.62 8.49 15.84
N LEU A 73 24.81 9.39 15.28
CA LEU A 73 23.50 9.00 14.77
C LEU A 73 23.73 7.85 13.78
N GLN A 74 23.25 6.66 14.14
CA GLN A 74 23.34 5.47 13.29
C GLN A 74 22.82 5.82 11.89
N PRO A 75 23.64 5.72 10.84
CA PRO A 75 23.24 6.05 9.46
C PRO A 75 21.95 5.33 9.04
N GLU A 76 21.73 4.12 9.56
CA GLU A 76 20.54 3.31 9.35
C GLU A 76 19.28 3.96 9.92
N SER A 77 19.38 4.59 11.10
CA SER A 77 18.25 5.29 11.74
C SER A 77 17.91 6.59 11.01
N GLN A 78 18.93 7.30 10.51
CA GLN A 78 18.74 8.49 9.67
C GLN A 78 18.12 8.12 8.31
N ALA A 79 18.64 7.08 7.65
CA ALA A 79 18.11 6.60 6.37
C ALA A 79 16.66 6.13 6.52
N ARG A 80 16.34 5.39 7.59
CA ARG A 80 14.97 4.96 7.89
C ARG A 80 14.03 6.16 8.05
N THR A 81 14.45 7.19 8.78
CA THR A 81 13.66 8.41 8.97
C THR A 81 13.49 9.20 7.66
N ALA A 82 14.52 9.23 6.81
CA ALA A 82 14.45 9.89 5.51
C ALA A 82 13.54 9.15 4.50
N LEU A 83 13.54 7.81 4.52
CA LEU A 83 12.76 6.99 3.58
C LEU A 83 11.31 6.79 4.01
N LEU A 84 11.07 6.56 5.30
CA LEU A 84 9.74 6.24 5.84
C LEU A 84 9.07 7.44 6.51
N GLY A 85 9.78 8.56 6.65
CA GLY A 85 9.38 9.66 7.52
C GLY A 85 9.55 9.30 9.00
N ALA A 86 9.38 10.29 9.88
CA ALA A 86 9.21 9.99 11.30
C ALA A 86 7.94 9.13 11.45
N ALA A 87 8.08 7.94 12.03
CA ALA A 87 6.96 7.08 12.40
C ALA A 87 6.17 7.72 13.55
N GLY A 88 5.48 8.81 13.25
CA GLY A 88 4.88 9.66 14.27
C GLY A 88 4.17 10.80 13.59
N SER A 89 2.85 10.68 13.52
CA SER A 89 1.92 11.76 13.20
C SER A 89 1.82 12.14 11.72
N ALA A 90 1.39 11.17 10.91
CA ALA A 90 0.46 11.53 9.85
C ALA A 90 -0.76 12.18 10.52
N ASN A 91 -1.17 13.38 10.08
CA ASN A 91 -2.36 14.06 10.59
C ASN A 91 -3.60 13.27 10.15
N ARG A 92 -3.96 12.25 10.94
CA ARG A 92 -5.08 11.36 10.64
C ARG A 92 -6.38 11.97 11.13
N SER A 93 -7.43 11.77 10.35
CA SER A 93 -8.77 12.15 10.77
C SER A 93 -9.22 11.34 11.99
N GLN A 94 -10.18 11.88 12.74
CA GLN A 94 -10.76 11.18 13.88
C GLN A 94 -11.38 9.82 13.45
N GLY A 95 -11.96 9.76 12.24
CA GLY A 95 -12.52 8.53 11.68
C GLY A 95 -11.47 7.46 11.40
N GLU A 96 -10.32 7.82 10.84
CA GLU A 96 -9.21 6.89 10.62
C GLU A 96 -8.64 6.36 11.93
N THR A 97 -8.54 7.22 12.94
CA THR A 97 -8.04 6.81 14.26
C THR A 97 -8.96 5.74 14.89
N ILE A 98 -10.28 5.94 14.80
CA ILE A 98 -11.26 4.96 15.30
C ILE A 98 -11.22 3.67 14.48
N LEU A 99 -11.06 3.76 13.16
CA LEU A 99 -10.94 2.59 12.28
C LEU A 99 -9.69 1.77 12.61
N VAL A 100 -8.53 2.43 12.77
CA VAL A 100 -7.26 1.79 13.10
C VAL A 100 -7.31 1.17 14.50
N ALA A 101 -7.89 1.87 15.49
CA ALA A 101 -8.09 1.33 16.83
C ALA A 101 -8.97 0.07 16.80
N LYS A 102 -10.07 0.07 16.03
CA LYS A 102 -10.92 -1.11 15.83
C LYS A 102 -10.22 -2.23 15.07
N ALA A 103 -9.34 -1.90 14.12
CA ALA A 103 -8.51 -2.85 13.40
C ALA A 103 -7.33 -3.38 14.23
N GLY A 104 -7.15 -2.91 15.47
CA GLY A 104 -6.07 -3.34 16.35
C GLY A 104 -4.70 -2.80 15.97
N GLY A 105 -4.62 -1.69 15.23
CA GLY A 105 -3.35 -1.08 14.83
C GLY A 105 -2.47 -0.66 16.00
N ASP A 106 -3.07 -0.36 17.16
CA ASP A 106 -2.34 -0.02 18.39
C ASP A 106 -1.59 -1.22 19.01
N LYS A 107 -1.93 -2.45 18.59
CA LYS A 107 -1.30 -3.70 19.05
C LYS A 107 -0.33 -4.29 18.03
N ALA A 108 -0.08 -3.60 16.91
CA ALA A 108 0.82 -4.10 15.88
C ALA A 108 2.26 -4.14 16.40
N ASP A 109 2.88 -5.32 16.37
CA ASP A 109 4.29 -5.48 16.72
C ASP A 109 5.17 -4.78 15.66
N PRO A 110 6.01 -3.80 16.04
CA PRO A 110 6.93 -3.16 15.11
C PRO A 110 7.93 -4.13 14.47
N LEU A 111 8.18 -5.27 15.11
CA LEU A 111 9.12 -6.30 14.65
C LEU A 111 8.45 -7.43 13.86
N VAL A 112 7.14 -7.35 13.57
CA VAL A 112 6.41 -8.42 12.87
C VAL A 112 7.05 -8.82 11.55
N ARG A 113 7.71 -7.90 10.84
CA ARG A 113 8.44 -8.23 9.61
C ARG A 113 9.60 -9.18 9.86
N TYR A 114 10.35 -8.98 10.93
CA TYR A 114 11.45 -9.87 11.30
C TYR A 114 10.93 -11.25 11.71
N VAL A 115 9.82 -11.30 12.46
CA VAL A 115 9.18 -12.57 12.86
C VAL A 115 8.72 -13.34 11.62
N VAL A 116 8.03 -12.67 10.69
CA VAL A 116 7.59 -13.29 9.43
C VAL A 116 8.78 -13.73 8.57
N ASP A 117 9.82 -12.91 8.47
CA ASP A 117 11.01 -13.28 7.68
C ASP A 117 11.75 -14.49 8.27
N ASP A 118 11.81 -14.62 9.59
CA ASP A 118 12.39 -15.77 10.28
C ASP A 118 11.53 -17.04 10.10
N GLU A 119 10.21 -16.92 10.27
CA GLU A 119 9.28 -18.04 10.12
C GLU A 119 9.15 -18.53 8.67
N PHE A 120 9.20 -17.63 7.68
CA PHE A 120 8.93 -17.93 6.27
C PHE A 120 10.17 -17.88 5.36
N GLY A 121 11.35 -17.60 5.90
CA GLY A 121 12.60 -17.52 5.13
C GLY A 121 12.93 -18.80 4.34
N ASP A 122 12.53 -19.97 4.84
CA ASP A 122 12.74 -21.27 4.19
C ASP A 122 11.74 -21.56 3.05
N VAL A 123 10.54 -20.94 3.08
CA VAL A 123 9.48 -21.18 2.07
C VAL A 123 9.77 -20.48 0.75
N THR A 124 10.40 -19.30 0.78
CA THR A 124 10.77 -18.55 -0.42
C THR A 124 11.99 -19.13 -1.14
N HIS A 125 12.83 -19.90 -0.45
CA HIS A 125 14.08 -20.44 -0.98
C HIS A 125 14.06 -21.96 -1.26
N LYS A 126 13.00 -22.68 -0.86
CA LYS A 126 12.86 -24.10 -1.20
C LYS A 126 12.36 -24.28 -2.63
N ASP A 127 13.25 -24.78 -3.48
CA ASP A 127 12.85 -25.39 -4.74
C ASP A 127 11.82 -26.49 -4.47
N LYS A 128 10.82 -26.62 -5.36
CA LYS A 128 9.86 -27.72 -5.33
C LYS A 128 10.62 -29.04 -5.20
N GLY A 129 10.40 -29.71 -4.07
CA GLY A 129 11.09 -30.94 -3.73
C GLY A 129 10.90 -32.01 -4.80
N PHE A 130 11.80 -33.00 -4.84
CA PHE A 130 11.71 -34.11 -5.78
C PHE A 130 10.34 -34.79 -5.75
N ALA A 131 9.76 -35.00 -4.56
CA ALA A 131 8.43 -35.56 -4.40
C ALA A 131 7.33 -34.71 -5.07
N ASP A 132 7.40 -33.38 -4.98
CA ASP A 132 6.45 -32.46 -5.65
C ASP A 132 6.61 -32.54 -7.17
N LYS A 133 7.84 -32.67 -7.68
CA LYS A 133 8.10 -32.89 -9.11
C LYS A 133 7.56 -34.22 -9.64
N VAL A 134 7.61 -35.28 -8.83
CA VAL A 134 7.08 -36.60 -9.21
C VAL A 134 5.55 -36.65 -9.10
N MET A 135 4.99 -36.16 -7.99
CA MET A 135 3.54 -36.18 -7.76
C MET A 135 2.79 -35.23 -8.70
N PHE A 136 3.41 -34.11 -9.09
CA PHE A 136 2.82 -33.10 -9.99
C PHE A 136 3.56 -33.03 -11.32
N TRP A 137 4.05 -34.18 -11.84
CA TRP A 137 4.75 -34.22 -13.14
C TRP A 137 3.86 -33.79 -14.32
N LYS A 138 2.53 -33.88 -14.16
CA LYS A 138 1.55 -33.63 -15.22
C LYS A 138 1.02 -32.21 -15.08
N LYS A 139 1.45 -31.33 -16.00
CA LYS A 139 0.95 -29.94 -16.07
C LYS A 139 -0.55 -29.94 -16.34
N GLY A 140 -1.32 -29.28 -15.47
CA GLY A 140 -2.75 -28.99 -15.69
C GLY A 140 -3.73 -29.63 -14.71
N GLU A 141 -3.28 -30.51 -13.81
CA GLU A 141 -4.15 -31.05 -12.75
C GLU A 141 -4.00 -30.20 -11.46
N PRO A 142 -5.11 -29.68 -10.89
CA PRO A 142 -5.04 -28.84 -9.71
C PRO A 142 -4.57 -29.67 -8.50
N ARG A 143 -3.68 -29.07 -7.70
CA ARG A 143 -3.24 -29.60 -6.41
C ARG A 143 -4.49 -29.83 -5.54
N SER A 144 -4.87 -31.08 -5.31
CA SER A 144 -5.79 -31.42 -4.22
C SER A 144 -5.01 -31.25 -2.92
N ALA A 145 -5.05 -30.05 -2.36
CA ALA A 145 -4.53 -29.81 -1.02
C ALA A 145 -5.25 -30.75 -0.06
N GLY A 146 -4.48 -31.53 0.71
CA GLY A 146 -4.99 -32.46 1.70
C GLY A 146 -6.01 -31.80 2.63
N ALA A 147 -7.04 -32.57 2.96
CA ALA A 147 -8.28 -32.19 3.64
C ALA A 147 -8.11 -31.72 5.11
N ALA A 148 -7.21 -30.76 5.37
CA ALA A 148 -6.94 -30.26 6.70
C ALA A 148 -6.78 -28.73 6.76
N ALA A 149 -7.59 -27.97 6.02
CA ALA A 149 -7.81 -26.53 6.27
C ALA A 149 -8.91 -25.93 5.37
N ALA A 150 -10.10 -26.53 5.29
CA ALA A 150 -11.25 -25.88 4.61
C ALA A 150 -12.54 -26.62 4.90
N GLN A 151 -13.05 -26.54 6.13
CA GLN A 151 -14.41 -27.03 6.39
C GLN A 151 -15.51 -26.18 5.73
N ASN A 152 -15.20 -25.11 4.98
CA ASN A 152 -16.19 -24.35 4.18
C ASN A 152 -15.60 -23.59 2.96
N ALA A 153 -14.42 -23.94 2.46
CA ALA A 153 -13.85 -23.25 1.29
C ALA A 153 -13.75 -24.20 0.09
N THR A 154 -14.89 -24.75 -0.35
CA THR A 154 -15.01 -25.14 -1.75
C THR A 154 -14.88 -23.88 -2.59
N PRO A 155 -13.95 -23.82 -3.56
CA PRO A 155 -13.89 -22.71 -4.50
C PRO A 155 -15.29 -22.50 -5.09
N ILE A 156 -15.86 -21.33 -4.85
CA ILE A 156 -17.18 -20.98 -5.35
C ILE A 156 -17.05 -20.90 -6.87
N ASP A 157 -17.75 -21.78 -7.58
CA ASP A 157 -17.86 -21.71 -9.04
C ASP A 157 -18.78 -20.53 -9.40
N PRO A 158 -18.26 -19.46 -10.02
CA PRO A 158 -19.05 -18.27 -10.34
C PRO A 158 -20.24 -18.58 -11.25
N ALA A 159 -20.12 -19.57 -12.15
CA ALA A 159 -21.19 -19.92 -13.06
C ALA A 159 -22.35 -20.63 -12.35
N ALA A 160 -22.05 -21.46 -11.34
CA ALA A 160 -23.06 -22.16 -10.56
C ALA A 160 -23.83 -21.21 -9.62
N GLU A 161 -23.15 -20.25 -8.99
CA GLU A 161 -23.81 -19.25 -8.15
C GLU A 161 -24.67 -18.28 -8.98
N GLU A 162 -24.23 -17.89 -10.18
CA GLU A 162 -25.07 -17.08 -11.08
C GLU A 162 -26.37 -17.80 -11.46
N ALA A 163 -26.33 -19.09 -11.76
CA ALA A 163 -27.53 -19.86 -12.08
C ALA A 163 -28.48 -19.97 -10.88
N LYS A 164 -27.92 -20.12 -9.67
CA LYS A 164 -28.66 -20.14 -8.41
C LYS A 164 -29.28 -18.79 -8.07
N ILE A 165 -28.57 -17.69 -8.32
CA ILE A 165 -29.09 -16.34 -8.17
C ILE A 165 -30.20 -16.10 -9.20
N LYS A 166 -30.02 -16.47 -10.48
CA LYS A 166 -31.05 -16.32 -11.52
C LYS A 166 -32.33 -17.10 -11.20
N SER A 167 -32.22 -18.32 -10.67
CA SER A 167 -33.39 -19.11 -10.29
C SER A 167 -34.15 -18.53 -9.10
N LEU A 168 -33.45 -17.94 -8.13
CA LEU A 168 -34.06 -17.33 -6.95
C LEU A 168 -34.64 -15.94 -7.22
N THR A 169 -34.03 -15.20 -8.15
CA THR A 169 -34.32 -13.77 -8.32
C THR A 169 -35.23 -13.49 -9.51
N GLY A 170 -35.32 -14.43 -10.48
CA GLY A 170 -35.80 -14.12 -11.82
C GLY A 170 -34.93 -13.04 -12.47
N ASP A 171 -35.00 -12.83 -13.79
CA ASP A 171 -34.16 -11.83 -14.47
C ASP A 171 -34.52 -10.35 -14.11
N ALA A 172 -35.23 -10.11 -13.01
CA ALA A 172 -35.66 -8.79 -12.58
C ALA A 172 -34.65 -8.14 -11.60
N PRO A 173 -34.41 -6.82 -11.70
CA PRO A 173 -33.53 -6.12 -10.78
C PRO A 173 -34.13 -6.08 -9.36
N VAL A 174 -33.37 -6.59 -8.36
CA VAL A 174 -33.76 -6.54 -6.94
C VAL A 174 -33.58 -5.12 -6.40
N VAL A 175 -34.68 -4.39 -6.27
CA VAL A 175 -34.68 -3.07 -5.63
C VAL A 175 -34.97 -3.24 -4.14
N ILE A 176 -33.93 -3.20 -3.31
CA ILE A 176 -34.09 -3.16 -1.85
C ILE A 176 -34.53 -1.75 -1.45
N SER A 177 -35.84 -1.52 -1.40
CA SER A 177 -36.36 -0.29 -0.80
C SER A 177 -36.43 -0.46 0.72
N ARG A 178 -35.86 0.49 1.46
CA ARG A 178 -36.07 0.58 2.91
C ARG A 178 -37.48 1.10 3.11
N GLY A 179 -38.42 0.21 3.40
CA GLY A 179 -39.78 0.60 3.76
C GLY A 179 -39.73 1.65 4.86
N LYS A 180 -40.23 2.85 4.59
CA LYS A 180 -40.29 3.96 5.54
C LYS A 180 -41.30 3.60 6.62
N THR A 181 -40.88 2.80 7.59
CA THR A 181 -41.63 2.52 8.81
C THR A 181 -41.53 3.78 9.67
N GLY A 182 -42.41 4.73 9.40
CA GLY A 182 -42.59 5.97 10.16
C GLY A 182 -43.26 5.73 11.51
N GLY A 183 -42.71 4.83 12.32
CA GLY A 183 -43.11 4.61 13.70
C GLY A 183 -41.99 5.03 14.63
N ILE A 184 -42.26 5.98 15.52
CA ILE A 184 -41.37 6.37 16.61
C ILE A 184 -41.11 5.12 17.46
N LYS A 185 -39.89 4.58 17.42
CA LYS A 185 -39.48 3.52 18.35
C LYS A 185 -39.20 4.16 19.69
N LEU A 186 -40.16 4.06 20.61
CA LEU A 186 -39.96 4.45 22.01
C LEU A 186 -38.98 3.45 22.64
N PRO A 187 -37.85 3.89 23.20
CA PRO A 187 -36.96 3.02 23.94
C PRO A 187 -37.55 2.79 25.33
N GLY A 188 -37.78 1.52 25.67
CA GLY A 188 -38.18 1.12 27.02
C GLY A 188 -39.69 0.97 27.20
N LEU A 189 -40.26 -0.08 26.60
CA LEU A 189 -41.22 -0.98 27.22
C LEU A 189 -41.06 -2.38 26.60
#